data_AF-A0A2W6BZJ0-F1
#
_entry.id   AF-A0A2W6BZJ0-F1
#
_cell.length_a   1.000
_cell.length_b   1.000
_cell.length_c   1.000
_cell.angle_alpha   90.00
_cell.angle_beta   90.00
_cell.angle_gamma   90.00
#
_symmetry.space_group_name_H-M   'P 1'
#
loop_
_entity.id
_entity.type
_entity.pdbx_description
1 polymer ?
#
loop_
_entity_poly.entity_id
_entity_poly.type
_entity_poly.pdbx_seq_one_letter_code
_entity_poly.pdbx_strand_id
1 'polypeptide(L)'
;MADALTPPFLLAALLLCLAGAAKLRSPAGASRALAALGLTAGRGLVRAFAAGELAFGLAAVFDPGRVVAGAVAGVYGIFVAVAMALARRHAACGCFGESERPASVAQAILSLALALVALAAAAVALPHGLGWVLGRAPAPAATLLLGTAGAAYGAVLAYTEVPRAWAAWSET
;
A
#
# COMPACT_ATOMS: atom_id res chain seq x y z
N MET A 1 -8.86 -20.23 -8.61
CA MET A 1 -9.07 -19.12 -7.63
C MET A 1 -7.77 -18.35 -7.35
N ALA A 2 -6.64 -19.04 -7.14
CA ALA A 2 -5.32 -18.40 -6.97
C ALA A 2 -4.96 -17.44 -8.13
N ASP A 3 -5.25 -17.81 -9.38
CA ASP A 3 -4.97 -16.96 -10.56
C ASP A 3 -5.66 -15.59 -10.49
N ALA A 4 -6.92 -15.54 -10.02
CA ALA A 4 -7.70 -14.30 -9.95
C ALA A 4 -7.21 -13.35 -8.84
N LEU A 5 -6.69 -13.92 -7.75
CA LEU A 5 -6.13 -13.14 -6.63
C LEU A 5 -4.69 -12.67 -6.89
N THR A 6 -3.99 -13.28 -7.84
CA THR A 6 -2.58 -13.00 -8.10
C THR A 6 -2.33 -11.54 -8.51
N PRO A 7 -3.00 -10.96 -9.53
CA PRO A 7 -2.77 -9.57 -9.90
C PRO A 7 -3.07 -8.54 -8.78
N PRO A 8 -4.22 -8.58 -8.08
CA PRO A 8 -4.50 -7.59 -7.04
C PRO A 8 -3.64 -7.82 -5.78
N PHE A 9 -3.20 -9.04 -5.49
CA PHE A 9 -2.24 -9.29 -4.42
C PHE A 9 -0.85 -8.74 -4.73
N LEU A 10 -0.36 -8.95 -5.95
CA LEU A 10 0.91 -8.36 -6.41
C LEU A 10 0.85 -6.83 -6.40
N LEU A 11 -0.29 -6.24 -6.76
CA LEU A 11 -0.53 -4.81 -6.62
C LEU A 11 -0.37 -4.34 -5.16
N ALA A 12 -1.00 -5.05 -4.20
CA ALA A 12 -0.86 -4.74 -2.77
C ALA A 12 0.60 -4.86 -2.31
N ALA A 13 1.30 -5.92 -2.72
CA ALA A 13 2.70 -6.13 -2.38
C ALA A 13 3.62 -5.03 -2.94
N LEU A 14 3.40 -4.61 -4.19
CA LEU A 14 4.16 -3.54 -4.84
C LEU A 14 3.90 -2.18 -4.19
N LEU A 15 2.64 -1.83 -3.92
CA LEU A 15 2.30 -0.59 -3.23
C LEU A 15 2.91 -0.54 -1.83
N LEU A 16 2.95 -1.67 -1.12
CA LEU A 16 3.61 -1.78 0.17
C LEU A 16 5.14 -1.57 0.06
N CYS A 17 5.78 -2.13 -0.98
CA CYS A 17 7.18 -1.86 -1.27
C CYS A 17 7.43 -0.37 -1.54
N LEU A 18 6.58 0.27 -2.34
CA LEU A 18 6.69 1.69 -2.69
C LEU A 18 6.51 2.58 -1.45
N ALA A 19 5.52 2.29 -0.60
CA ALA A 19 5.28 3.00 0.65
C ALA A 19 6.47 2.86 1.62
N GLY A 20 6.97 1.64 1.83
CA GLY A 20 8.14 1.39 2.67
C GLY A 20 9.39 2.11 2.14
N ALA A 21 9.66 2.01 0.84
CA ALA A 21 10.79 2.69 0.20
C ALA A 21 10.68 4.23 0.26
N ALA A 22 9.47 4.78 0.17
CA ALA A 22 9.25 6.23 0.31
C ALA A 22 9.49 6.69 1.75
N LYS A 23 8.97 5.96 2.75
CA LYS A 23 9.18 6.27 4.18
C LYS A 23 10.63 6.08 4.63
N LEU A 24 11.36 5.12 4.05
CA LEU A 24 12.80 4.95 4.30
C LEU A 24 13.61 6.14 3.77
N ARG A 25 13.23 6.69 2.62
CA ARG A 25 13.85 7.87 2.02
C ARG A 25 13.51 9.15 2.77
N SER A 26 12.25 9.34 3.13
CA SER A 26 11.78 10.52 3.88
C SER A 26 10.84 10.13 5.04
N PRO A 27 11.40 9.86 6.25
CA PRO A 27 10.60 9.45 7.41
C PRO A 27 9.86 10.60 8.10
N ALA A 28 10.12 11.85 7.71
CA ALA A 28 9.58 13.03 8.37
C ALA A 28 8.05 13.11 8.26
N GLY A 29 7.48 12.81 7.09
CA GLY A 29 6.03 12.78 6.87
C GLY A 29 5.31 11.81 7.80
N ALA A 30 5.79 10.56 7.89
CA ALA A 30 5.22 9.56 8.78
C ALA A 30 5.40 9.90 10.28
N SER A 31 6.52 10.53 10.64
CA SER A 31 6.73 11.01 12.02
C SER A 31 5.71 12.10 12.40
N ARG A 32 5.44 13.04 11.48
CA ARG A 32 4.41 14.09 11.67
C ARG A 32 3.01 13.50 11.74
N ALA A 33 2.70 12.52 10.91
CA ALA A 33 1.41 11.81 10.94
C ALA A 33 1.18 11.13 12.31
N LEU A 34 2.19 10.44 12.84
CA LEU A 34 2.12 9.83 14.16
C LEU A 34 1.97 10.88 15.28
N ALA A 35 2.70 12.00 15.17
CA ALA A 35 2.56 13.11 16.12
C ALA A 35 1.15 13.70 16.11
N ALA A 36 0.50 13.82 14.94
CA ALA A 36 -0.89 14.26 14.83
C ALA A 36 -1.89 13.30 15.49
N LEU A 37 -1.51 12.04 15.71
CA LEU A 37 -2.27 11.05 16.48
C LEU A 37 -1.89 11.03 17.98
N GLY A 38 -0.96 11.88 18.42
CA GLY A 38 -0.45 11.92 19.80
C GLY A 38 0.68 10.92 20.07
N LEU A 39 1.25 10.30 19.04
CA LEU A 39 2.34 9.34 19.17
C LEU A 39 3.68 9.98 18.77
N THR A 40 4.62 10.03 19.71
CA THR A 40 5.98 10.52 19.45
C THR A 40 6.85 9.37 18.94
N ALA A 41 6.90 9.20 17.62
CA ALA A 41 7.81 8.26 16.99
C ALA A 41 9.04 8.98 16.43
N GLY A 42 10.22 8.61 16.91
CA GLY A 42 11.48 9.07 16.32
C GLY A 42 11.71 8.51 14.91
N ARG A 43 12.57 9.17 14.14
CA ARG A 43 12.93 8.75 12.77
C ARG A 43 13.41 7.29 12.70
N GLY A 44 14.11 6.81 13.73
CA GLY A 44 14.59 5.43 13.81
C GLY A 44 13.44 4.41 13.82
N LEU A 45 12.42 4.65 14.63
CA LEU A 45 11.25 3.76 14.72
C LEU A 45 10.45 3.76 13.41
N VAL A 46 10.25 4.94 12.81
CA VAL A 46 9.59 5.05 11.49
C VAL A 46 10.37 4.28 10.42
N ARG A 47 11.70 4.36 10.42
CA ARG A 47 12.54 3.60 9.46
C ARG A 47 12.46 2.10 9.72
N ALA A 48 12.39 1.66 10.98
CA ALA A 48 12.19 0.24 11.30
C ALA A 48 10.84 -0.29 10.78
N PHE A 49 9.75 0.45 10.99
CA PHE A 49 8.45 0.10 10.41
C PHE A 49 8.48 0.10 8.88
N ALA A 50 9.09 1.12 8.26
CA ALA A 50 9.21 1.21 6.81
C ALA A 50 10.05 0.08 6.20
N ALA A 51 11.10 -0.37 6.91
CA ALA A 51 11.86 -1.55 6.53
C ALA A 51 11.01 -2.82 6.63
N GLY A 52 10.18 -2.95 7.67
CA GLY A 52 9.22 -4.04 7.81
C GLY A 52 8.19 -4.07 6.68
N GLU A 53 7.61 -2.91 6.34
CA GLU A 53 6.69 -2.77 5.18
C GLU A 53 7.37 -3.24 3.89
N LEU A 54 8.58 -2.75 3.61
CA LEU A 54 9.33 -3.15 2.42
C LEU A 54 9.66 -4.65 2.43
N ALA A 55 10.07 -5.20 3.56
CA ALA A 55 10.39 -6.62 3.69
C ALA A 55 9.16 -7.51 3.46
N PHE A 56 8.01 -7.19 4.06
CA PHE A 56 6.78 -7.93 3.82
C PHE A 56 6.28 -7.80 2.38
N GLY A 57 6.42 -6.62 1.78
CA GLY A 57 6.10 -6.40 0.37
C GLY A 57 6.97 -7.27 -0.55
N LEU A 58 8.29 -7.28 -0.34
CA LEU A 58 9.22 -8.09 -1.13
C LEU A 58 8.97 -9.60 -0.92
N ALA A 59 8.76 -10.03 0.33
CA ALA A 59 8.38 -11.41 0.62
C ALA A 59 7.10 -11.81 -0.12
N ALA A 60 6.08 -10.96 -0.12
CA ALA A 60 4.83 -11.20 -0.84
C ALA A 60 5.00 -11.27 -2.36
N VAL A 61 5.93 -10.50 -2.93
CA VAL A 61 6.24 -10.55 -4.38
C VAL A 61 6.95 -11.85 -4.75
N PHE A 62 7.95 -12.28 -3.97
CA PHE A 62 8.81 -13.40 -4.35
C PHE A 62 8.32 -14.75 -3.86
N ASP A 63 7.87 -14.85 -2.62
CA ASP A 63 7.45 -16.08 -1.96
C ASP A 63 6.15 -15.86 -1.16
N PRO A 64 4.99 -15.74 -1.83
CA PRO A 64 3.72 -15.52 -1.17
C PRO A 64 3.32 -16.72 -0.30
N GLY A 65 3.48 -16.57 1.01
CA GLY A 65 3.02 -17.52 2.03
C GLY A 65 1.74 -17.05 2.75
N ARG A 66 1.02 -17.96 3.43
CA ARG A 66 -0.18 -17.59 4.24
C ARG A 66 0.15 -16.56 5.32
N VAL A 67 1.29 -16.76 5.99
CA VAL A 67 1.78 -15.85 7.04
C VAL A 67 2.10 -14.47 6.45
N VAL A 68 2.79 -14.43 5.31
CA VAL A 68 3.14 -13.18 4.62
C VAL A 68 1.87 -12.46 4.16
N ALA A 69 0.93 -13.16 3.54
CA ALA A 69 -0.36 -12.59 3.12
C ALA A 69 -1.16 -12.05 4.31
N GLY A 70 -1.19 -12.77 5.43
CA GLY A 70 -1.81 -12.31 6.67
C GLY A 70 -1.13 -11.06 7.25
N ALA A 71 0.20 -11.00 7.21
CA ALA A 71 0.96 -9.82 7.63
C ALA A 71 0.67 -8.61 6.74
N VAL A 72 0.64 -8.79 5.41
CA VAL A 72 0.25 -7.74 4.45
C VAL A 72 -1.17 -7.24 4.73
N ALA A 73 -2.12 -8.15 4.99
CA ALA A 73 -3.49 -7.78 5.37
C ALA A 73 -3.52 -6.95 6.66
N GLY A 74 -2.74 -7.35 7.67
CA GLY A 74 -2.60 -6.62 8.92
C GLY A 74 -2.03 -5.21 8.73
N VAL A 75 -0.98 -5.07 7.92
CA VAL A 75 -0.37 -3.76 7.62
C VAL A 75 -1.35 -2.85 6.90
N TYR A 76 -2.07 -3.35 5.90
CA TYR A 76 -3.11 -2.56 5.24
C TYR A 76 -4.28 -2.23 6.19
N GLY A 77 -4.66 -3.12 7.09
CA GLY A 77 -5.63 -2.84 8.14
C GLY A 77 -5.19 -1.68 9.06
N ILE A 78 -3.91 -1.64 9.43
CA ILE A 78 -3.33 -0.51 10.16
C ILE A 78 -3.41 0.77 9.32
N PHE A 79 -3.08 0.71 8.03
CA PHE A 79 -3.20 1.87 7.13
C PHE A 79 -4.64 2.39 7.04
N VAL A 80 -5.66 1.52 7.01
CA VAL A 80 -7.06 1.92 7.07
C VAL A 80 -7.34 2.71 8.36
N ALA A 81 -6.97 2.14 9.52
CA ALA A 81 -7.21 2.77 10.81
C ALA A 81 -6.51 4.13 10.93
N VAL A 82 -5.24 4.21 10.54
CA VAL A 82 -4.44 5.44 10.54
C VAL A 82 -5.01 6.47 9.57
N ALA A 83 -5.35 6.08 8.34
CA ALA A 83 -5.92 6.99 7.35
C ALA A 83 -7.26 7.58 7.84
N MET A 84 -8.15 6.77 8.41
CA MET A 84 -9.42 7.25 8.96
C MET A 84 -9.22 8.18 10.15
N ALA A 85 -8.29 7.85 11.05
CA ALA A 85 -7.98 8.69 12.22
C ALA A 85 -7.39 10.05 11.81
N LEU A 86 -6.50 10.07 10.81
CA LEU A 86 -5.90 11.28 10.29
C LEU A 86 -6.87 12.12 9.46
N ALA A 87 -7.75 11.47 8.68
CA ALA A 87 -8.80 12.16 7.91
C ALA A 87 -9.73 12.94 8.85
N ARG A 88 -10.11 12.35 10.00
CA ARG A 88 -10.91 13.04 11.04
C ARG A 88 -10.21 14.24 11.68
N ARG A 89 -8.87 14.26 11.65
CA ARG A 89 -8.04 15.35 12.20
C ARG A 89 -7.55 16.32 11.13
N HIS A 90 -7.99 16.14 9.87
CA HIS A 90 -7.48 16.87 8.70
C HIS A 90 -5.94 16.89 8.61
N ALA A 91 -5.29 15.82 9.08
CA ALA A 91 -3.84 15.69 9.16
C ALA A 91 -3.28 14.86 7.99
N ALA A 92 -2.03 15.13 7.61
CA ALA A 92 -1.41 14.46 6.48
C ALA A 92 -1.01 13.01 6.78
N CYS A 93 -1.15 12.10 5.80
CA CYS A 93 -0.88 10.67 6.00
C CYS A 93 0.61 10.28 5.98
N GLY A 94 1.43 10.98 5.18
CA GLY A 94 2.86 10.69 5.05
C GLY A 94 3.23 9.32 4.43
N CYS A 95 2.26 8.60 3.86
CA CYS A 95 2.40 7.19 3.48
C CYS A 95 3.31 6.96 2.26
N PHE A 96 3.35 7.92 1.34
CA PHE A 96 4.20 7.92 0.14
C PHE A 96 5.28 9.01 0.19
N GLY A 97 5.72 9.40 1.40
CA GLY A 97 6.72 10.44 1.63
C GLY A 97 6.12 11.74 2.13
N GLU A 98 6.79 12.87 1.89
CA GLU A 98 6.29 14.18 2.33
C GLU A 98 5.11 14.61 1.47
N SER A 99 3.94 14.67 2.12
CA SER A 99 2.73 15.27 1.58
C SER A 99 2.17 16.18 2.65
N GLU A 100 1.78 17.39 2.26
CA GLU A 100 1.09 18.34 3.14
C GLU A 100 -0.43 18.11 3.14
N ARG A 101 -0.91 17.15 2.34
CA ARG A 101 -2.33 16.91 2.10
C ARG A 101 -2.95 16.04 3.19
N PRO A 102 -4.16 16.37 3.67
CA PRO A 102 -4.89 15.53 4.61
C PRO A 102 -5.09 14.11 4.07
N ALA A 103 -5.09 13.13 4.97
CA ALA A 103 -5.55 11.78 4.63
C ALA A 103 -7.02 11.81 4.18
N SER A 104 -7.38 10.95 3.22
CA SER A 104 -8.73 10.91 2.64
C SER A 104 -9.44 9.59 2.91
N VAL A 105 -10.78 9.63 2.87
CA VAL A 105 -11.61 8.42 2.97
C VAL A 105 -11.36 7.48 1.78
N ALA A 106 -11.11 8.03 0.59
CA ALA A 106 -10.77 7.23 -0.60
C ALA A 106 -9.50 6.38 -0.39
N GLN A 107 -8.49 6.96 0.24
CA GLN A 107 -7.28 6.23 0.63
C GLN A 107 -7.60 5.08 1.61
N ALA A 108 -8.46 5.32 2.60
CA ALA A 108 -8.88 4.28 3.54
C ALA A 108 -9.64 3.15 2.84
N ILE A 109 -10.55 3.48 1.91
CA ILE A 109 -11.28 2.48 1.11
C ILE A 109 -10.33 1.64 0.26
N LEU A 110 -9.37 2.26 -0.42
CA LEU A 110 -8.40 1.53 -1.24
C LEU A 110 -7.48 0.66 -0.39
N SER A 111 -7.02 1.15 0.77
CA SER A 111 -6.28 0.33 1.75
C SER A 111 -7.12 -0.85 2.24
N LEU A 112 -8.43 -0.65 2.48
CA LEU A 112 -9.33 -1.71 2.92
C LEU A 112 -9.52 -2.77 1.84
N ALA A 113 -9.70 -2.38 0.58
CA ALA A 113 -9.80 -3.31 -0.53
C ALA A 113 -8.53 -4.19 -0.64
N LEU A 114 -7.34 -3.59 -0.51
CA LEU A 114 -6.07 -4.32 -0.53
C LEU A 114 -5.92 -5.24 0.69
N ALA A 115 -6.37 -4.80 1.88
CA ALA A 115 -6.41 -5.64 3.08
C ALA A 115 -7.29 -6.88 2.86
N LEU A 116 -8.48 -6.70 2.28
CA LEU A 116 -9.42 -7.79 2.01
C LEU A 116 -8.87 -8.77 0.97
N VAL A 117 -8.20 -8.28 -0.08
CA VAL A 117 -7.51 -9.14 -1.06
C VAL A 117 -6.43 -9.98 -0.38
N ALA A 118 -5.58 -9.35 0.45
CA ALA A 118 -4.52 -10.04 1.17
C ALA A 118 -5.07 -11.04 2.20
N LEU A 119 -6.19 -10.72 2.86
CA LEU A 119 -6.87 -11.63 3.78
C LEU A 119 -7.49 -12.81 3.04
N ALA A 120 -8.13 -12.58 1.89
CA ALA A 120 -8.66 -13.63 1.02
C ALA A 120 -7.54 -14.54 0.49
N ALA A 121 -6.39 -13.97 0.13
CA ALA A 121 -5.20 -14.73 -0.23
C ALA A 121 -4.69 -15.62 0.92
N ALA A 122 -4.66 -15.09 2.15
CA ALA A 122 -4.24 -15.84 3.33
C ALA A 122 -5.22 -16.96 3.71
N ALA A 123 -6.52 -16.73 3.56
CA ALA A 123 -7.58 -17.64 3.99
C ALA A 123 -7.93 -18.70 2.93
N VAL A 124 -8.14 -18.28 1.68
CA VAL A 124 -8.80 -19.10 0.65
C VAL A 124 -7.79 -19.74 -0.31
N ALA A 125 -6.95 -18.94 -0.96
CA ALA A 125 -6.04 -19.43 -1.99
C ALA A 125 -4.77 -18.59 -2.06
N LEU A 126 -3.61 -19.27 -1.96
CA LEU A 126 -2.31 -18.61 -2.09
C LEU A 126 -2.12 -18.09 -3.52
N PRO A 127 -1.87 -16.78 -3.69
CA PRO A 127 -1.55 -16.20 -4.99
C PRO A 127 -0.17 -16.65 -5.45
N HIS A 128 0.09 -16.50 -6.74
CA HIS A 128 1.39 -16.83 -7.31
C HIS A 128 2.39 -15.68 -7.14
N GLY A 129 3.66 -16.03 -6.91
CA GLY A 129 4.75 -15.07 -6.83
C GLY A 129 5.27 -14.66 -8.21
N LEU A 130 6.23 -13.73 -8.23
CA LEU A 130 6.83 -13.20 -9.45
C LEU A 130 7.47 -14.29 -10.32
N GLY A 131 8.06 -15.32 -9.71
CA GLY A 131 8.67 -16.44 -10.45
C GLY A 131 7.66 -17.19 -11.32
N TRP A 132 6.41 -17.33 -10.88
CA TRP A 132 5.35 -17.94 -11.68
C TRP A 132 4.95 -17.05 -12.87
N VAL A 133 4.89 -15.73 -12.68
CA VAL A 133 4.59 -14.77 -13.76
C VAL A 133 5.67 -14.83 -14.83
N LEU A 134 6.94 -14.84 -14.43
CA LEU A 134 8.08 -14.92 -15.33
C LEU A 134 8.22 -16.29 -16.00
N GLY A 135 7.66 -17.35 -15.41
CA GLY A 135 7.58 -18.68 -16.03
C GLY A 135 6.51 -18.81 -17.11
N ARG A 136 5.66 -17.79 -17.34
CA ARG A 136 4.64 -17.80 -18.40
C ARG A 136 5.23 -17.42 -19.75
N ALA A 137 4.45 -17.67 -20.81
CA ALA A 137 4.77 -17.15 -22.14
C ALA A 137 4.92 -15.61 -22.11
N PRO A 138 5.77 -15.01 -22.98
CA PRO A 138 6.12 -13.60 -22.90
C PRO A 138 4.93 -12.64 -22.97
N ALA A 139 3.96 -12.91 -23.83
CA ALA A 139 2.78 -12.06 -24.00
C ALA A 139 1.91 -11.96 -22.73
N PRO A 140 1.40 -13.06 -22.14
CA PRO A 140 0.62 -12.96 -20.90
C PRO A 140 1.44 -12.47 -19.71
N ALA A 141 2.75 -12.78 -19.63
CA ALA A 141 3.62 -12.23 -18.60
C ALA A 141 3.72 -10.70 -18.72
N ALA A 142 3.95 -10.18 -19.92
CA ALA A 142 4.01 -8.74 -20.19
C ALA A 142 2.67 -8.06 -19.87
N THR A 143 1.54 -8.63 -20.27
CA THR A 143 0.20 -8.08 -19.95
C THR A 143 -0.02 -7.98 -18.44
N LEU A 144 0.34 -9.02 -17.68
CA LEU A 144 0.21 -9.03 -16.23
C LEU A 144 1.12 -7.98 -15.58
N LEU A 145 2.40 -7.94 -15.96
CA LEU A 145 3.37 -6.99 -15.40
C LEU A 145 2.98 -5.55 -15.70
N LEU A 146 2.64 -5.23 -16.96
CA LEU A 146 2.21 -3.90 -17.36
C LEU A 146 0.89 -3.50 -16.70
N GLY A 147 -0.07 -4.42 -16.62
CA GLY A 147 -1.36 -4.19 -15.96
C GLY A 147 -1.18 -3.90 -14.47
N THR A 148 -0.39 -4.71 -13.76
CA THR A 148 -0.12 -4.50 -12.33
C THR A 148 0.70 -3.24 -12.08
N ALA A 149 1.72 -2.94 -12.90
CA ALA A 149 2.50 -1.71 -12.79
C ALA A 149 1.64 -0.47 -13.05
N GLY A 150 0.79 -0.52 -14.10
CA GLY A 150 -0.17 0.55 -14.41
C GLY A 150 -1.18 0.75 -13.29
N ALA A 151 -1.69 -0.33 -12.69
CA ALA A 151 -2.58 -0.26 -11.53
C ALA A 151 -1.88 0.31 -10.28
N ALA A 152 -0.61 -0.03 -10.06
CA ALA A 152 0.19 0.53 -8.95
C ALA A 152 0.41 2.02 -9.16
N TYR A 153 0.77 2.44 -10.36
CA TYR A 153 0.90 3.85 -10.72
C TYR A 153 -0.43 4.60 -10.55
N GLY A 154 -1.53 4.05 -11.06
CA GLY A 154 -2.88 4.61 -10.90
C GLY A 154 -3.30 4.71 -9.44
N ALA A 155 -2.98 3.72 -8.60
CA ALA A 155 -3.23 3.78 -7.17
C ALA A 155 -2.39 4.87 -6.49
N VAL A 156 -1.10 5.01 -6.82
CA VAL A 156 -0.29 6.13 -6.31
C VAL A 156 -0.91 7.47 -6.68
N LEU A 157 -1.30 7.66 -7.95
CA LEU A 157 -2.01 8.87 -8.39
C LEU A 157 -3.35 9.07 -7.66
N ALA A 158 -4.10 8.00 -7.40
CA ALA A 158 -5.33 8.07 -6.64
C ALA A 158 -5.10 8.54 -5.19
N TYR A 159 -3.97 8.18 -4.59
CA TYR A 159 -3.61 8.66 -3.25
C TYR A 159 -3.10 10.11 -3.26
N THR A 160 -2.36 10.53 -4.28
CA THR A 160 -1.67 11.82 -4.29
C THR A 160 -2.42 12.93 -5.02
N GLU A 161 -3.04 12.61 -6.17
CA GLU A 161 -3.59 13.59 -7.11
C GLU A 161 -5.12 13.71 -7.09
N VAL A 162 -5.86 12.61 -6.85
CA VAL A 162 -7.34 12.65 -6.83
C VAL A 162 -7.91 13.61 -5.78
N PRO A 163 -7.41 13.66 -4.53
CA PRO A 163 -7.84 14.67 -3.58
C PRO A 163 -7.56 16.11 -4.06
N ARG A 164 -6.58 16.31 -4.95
CA ARG A 164 -6.27 17.62 -5.53
C ARG A 164 -7.27 18.04 -6.58
N ALA A 165 -7.58 17.14 -7.50
CA ALA A 165 -8.57 17.39 -8.53
C ALA A 165 -9.95 17.63 -7.92
N TRP A 166 -10.34 16.86 -6.89
CA TRP A 166 -11.64 17.01 -6.25
C TRP A 166 -11.78 18.33 -5.49
N ALA A 167 -10.79 18.72 -4.69
CA ALA A 167 -10.83 19.99 -3.93
C ALA A 167 -10.95 21.21 -4.87
N ALA A 168 -10.17 21.22 -5.96
CA ALA A 168 -10.23 22.30 -6.95
C ALA A 168 -11.59 22.40 -7.65
N TRP A 169 -12.31 21.29 -7.80
CA TRP A 169 -13.65 21.27 -8.38
C TRP A 169 -14.76 21.62 -7.39
N SER A 170 -14.60 21.29 -6.10
CA SER A 170 -15.61 21.58 -5.08
C SER A 170 -15.60 23.02 -4.56
N GLU A 171 -14.53 23.78 -4.85
CA GLU A 171 -14.40 25.20 -4.49
C GLU A 171 -14.95 26.16 -5.57
N THR A 172 -15.50 25.64 -6.67
CA THR A 172 -16.29 26.38 -7.67
C THR A 172 -17.78 26.17 -7.46
#